data_AF-A0A9P6ZMH7-F1
#
_entry.id   AF-A0A9P6ZMH7-F1
#
_cell.length_a   1.000
_cell.length_b   1.000
_cell.length_c   1.000
_cell.angle_alpha   90.00
_cell.angle_beta   90.00
_cell.angle_gamma   90.00
#
_symmetry.space_group_name_H-M   'P 1'
#
loop_
_entity.id
_entity.type
_entity.pdbx_description
1 polymer ?
#
loop_
_entity_poly.entity_id
_entity_poly.type
_entity_poly.pdbx_seq_one_letter_code
_entity_poly.pdbx_strand_id
1 'polypeptide(L)'
;MDTGLQLDLSQWMESIHSVASEIQLSGATVTSLTYRCKIWGRKGVGWSLISMVNYMQLAMKCQRCISNIHLTFINIIQMGISMIDSSTNYTNLYETLPVDKPTICIFLFWIATGFKFMHLAAGGSFYLPILVAAKDLRWTVTRMQANVPWEIAKMLRRPNACSNDLQVLIERRIIPMISHLHKALSLSIPGAFVAMDREVDWTCIRDTDRLFDGVNTNNYQLPSQCKSAGRSCLDPCWDETLSLGRITSHLSFGDVGAATELPSPPSPSVRLPHLSEFFNDSTSIKTLPKLISIGTAFNREAPENRHNPVSSDKVKNLLWTIEHAVRIRDTEHLKEKLSMFYPTRIKQPDTYIKIPMSILPGALEICNLDGSLMVFICNFMPPSMCDTLFPLLKSAFDCLEVFKNRTVLSISQETQDPEAGNMAPADTHPLDLVAAAGRTNLTQTLPYMSRKTFEYEQLYLNIQNNLREVFEWIEQTVTHYLPDDYTVLAELVDILPNVCGSPVNPFLSLVVNINVCTIGHRDSKDFRLCLVLPISNFVGGGLVMRVQGIVVEMRNGDFACFRSD
;
A
#
# COMPACT_ATOMS: atom_id res chain seq x y z
N MET A 1 -5.41 -10.58 39.12
CA MET A 1 -6.05 -9.66 38.16
C MET A 1 -6.86 -8.65 38.93
N ASP A 2 -6.54 -7.36 38.83
CA ASP A 2 -5.37 -6.75 39.47
C ASP A 2 -5.74 -5.28 39.69
N THR A 3 -5.39 -4.73 40.86
CA THR A 3 -5.69 -3.32 41.20
C THR A 3 -5.08 -2.33 40.20
N GLY A 4 -3.96 -2.71 39.55
CA GLY A 4 -3.37 -1.94 38.44
C GLY A 4 -4.28 -1.82 37.22
N LEU A 5 -4.97 -2.89 36.81
CA LEU A 5 -5.88 -2.81 35.65
C LEU A 5 -7.07 -1.88 35.93
N GLN A 6 -7.58 -1.88 37.17
CA GLN A 6 -8.68 -1.00 37.57
C GLN A 6 -8.26 0.48 37.65
N LEU A 7 -7.01 0.74 38.03
CA LEU A 7 -6.41 2.08 38.01
C LEU A 7 -6.23 2.57 36.56
N ASP A 8 -5.67 1.73 35.69
CA ASP A 8 -5.51 2.02 34.25
C ASP A 8 -6.86 2.36 33.59
N LEU A 9 -7.90 1.55 33.85
CA LEU A 9 -9.25 1.77 33.31
C LEU A 9 -9.84 3.13 33.72
N SER A 10 -9.62 3.54 34.97
CA SER A 10 -10.10 4.82 35.49
C SER A 10 -9.43 5.99 34.75
N GLN A 11 -8.11 5.92 34.56
CA GLN A 11 -7.34 6.91 33.79
C GLN A 11 -7.73 6.94 32.30
N TRP A 12 -8.01 5.78 31.70
CA TRP A 12 -8.49 5.72 30.31
C TRP A 12 -9.85 6.41 30.18
N MET A 13 -10.76 6.21 31.14
CA MET A 13 -12.07 6.87 31.16
C MET A 13 -11.97 8.37 31.39
N GLU A 14 -11.16 8.84 32.34
CA GLU A 14 -10.90 10.27 32.52
C GLU A 14 -10.33 10.91 31.24
N SER A 15 -9.40 10.23 30.56
CA SER A 15 -8.85 10.66 29.27
C SER A 15 -9.91 10.71 28.17
N ILE A 16 -10.78 9.70 28.07
CA ILE A 16 -11.87 9.63 27.08
C ILE A 16 -12.92 10.72 27.37
N HIS A 17 -13.34 10.90 28.63
CA HIS A 17 -14.30 11.92 29.04
C HIS A 17 -13.79 13.33 28.80
N SER A 18 -12.54 13.62 29.18
CA SER A 18 -11.89 14.91 28.94
C SER A 18 -11.93 15.28 27.45
N VAL A 19 -11.43 14.39 26.57
CA VAL A 19 -11.39 14.64 25.12
C VAL A 19 -12.80 14.65 24.49
N ALA A 20 -13.74 13.83 24.98
CA ALA A 20 -15.13 13.84 24.52
C ALA A 20 -15.91 15.10 24.95
N SER A 21 -15.51 15.75 26.05
CA SER A 21 -16.05 17.04 26.48
C SER A 21 -15.45 18.23 25.70
N GLU A 22 -14.18 18.12 25.26
CA GLU A 22 -13.50 19.10 24.39
C GLU A 22 -14.03 19.05 22.95
N ILE A 23 -14.42 17.85 22.46
CA ILE A 23 -14.83 17.63 21.07
C ILE A 23 -16.33 17.38 20.97
N GLN A 24 -17.07 18.35 20.43
CA GLN A 24 -18.50 18.18 20.14
C GLN A 24 -18.71 17.07 19.08
N LEU A 25 -19.24 15.91 19.51
CA LEU A 25 -19.37 14.72 18.66
C LEU A 25 -20.63 14.70 17.77
N SER A 26 -21.68 15.43 18.15
CA SER A 26 -23.02 15.35 17.54
C SER A 26 -23.14 16.00 16.16
N GLY A 27 -23.96 15.41 15.28
CA GLY A 27 -24.61 16.11 14.17
C GLY A 27 -23.71 16.56 13.01
N ALA A 28 -22.51 16.00 12.89
CA ALA A 28 -21.49 16.54 11.99
C ALA A 28 -21.83 16.43 10.48
N THR A 29 -21.46 17.48 9.73
CA THR A 29 -21.41 17.49 8.27
C THR A 29 -20.11 16.83 7.81
N VAL A 30 -20.00 16.49 6.52
CA VAL A 30 -18.73 15.97 5.98
C VAL A 30 -17.61 17.00 6.19
N THR A 31 -17.89 18.30 6.02
CA THR A 31 -16.96 19.40 6.33
C THR A 31 -16.43 19.38 7.76
N SER A 32 -17.32 19.31 8.77
CA SER A 32 -16.85 19.30 10.17
C SER A 32 -16.24 17.96 10.58
N LEU A 33 -16.56 16.86 9.89
CA LEU A 33 -15.84 15.60 10.00
C LEU A 33 -14.42 15.68 9.45
N THR A 34 -14.24 16.19 8.23
CA THR A 34 -12.92 16.43 7.62
C THR A 34 -12.05 17.31 8.51
N TYR A 35 -12.59 18.42 9.05
CA TYR A 35 -11.86 19.27 9.98
C TYR A 35 -11.48 18.51 11.26
N ARG A 36 -12.41 17.76 11.85
CA ARG A 36 -12.15 16.86 12.99
C ARG A 36 -11.33 15.61 12.64
N CYS A 37 -10.89 15.39 11.40
CA CYS A 37 -9.85 14.42 11.05
C CYS A 37 -8.47 15.07 10.89
N LYS A 38 -8.38 16.39 10.70
CA LYS A 38 -7.14 17.16 10.47
C LYS A 38 -6.32 17.43 11.74
N ILE A 39 -6.97 17.58 12.89
CA ILE A 39 -6.40 18.10 14.17
C ILE A 39 -5.44 17.13 14.92
N TRP A 40 -4.92 16.06 14.31
CA TRP A 40 -4.46 14.87 15.08
C TRP A 40 -2.97 14.53 14.97
N GLY A 41 -2.24 14.94 16.01
CA GLY A 41 -0.91 14.40 16.37
C GLY A 41 -0.74 14.08 17.85
N ARG A 42 -1.78 14.29 18.67
CA ARG A 42 -1.74 14.11 20.13
C ARG A 42 -1.75 12.61 20.51
N LYS A 43 -1.02 12.26 21.57
CA LYS A 43 -0.97 10.92 22.18
C LYS A 43 -1.95 10.79 23.35
N GLY A 44 -2.24 9.56 23.75
CA GLY A 44 -3.13 9.23 24.88
C GLY A 44 -4.42 8.54 24.43
N VAL A 45 -5.07 7.81 25.35
CA VAL A 45 -6.17 6.89 25.01
C VAL A 45 -7.39 7.63 24.44
N GLY A 46 -7.81 8.74 25.05
CA GLY A 46 -8.89 9.60 24.52
C GLY A 46 -8.58 10.15 23.12
N TRP A 47 -7.38 10.72 22.93
CA TRP A 47 -6.92 11.24 21.63
C TRP A 47 -6.68 10.14 20.57
N SER A 48 -6.44 8.90 20.96
CA SER A 48 -6.42 7.78 20.01
C SER A 48 -7.84 7.35 19.65
N LEU A 49 -8.72 7.16 20.64
CA LEU A 49 -10.09 6.71 20.43
C LEU A 49 -10.91 7.68 19.58
N ILE A 50 -10.94 8.97 19.93
CA ILE A 50 -11.82 9.94 19.26
C ILE A 50 -11.37 10.20 17.80
N SER A 51 -10.10 9.99 17.42
CA SER A 51 -9.70 9.99 15.99
C SER A 51 -10.27 8.79 15.24
N MET A 52 -10.21 7.60 15.83
CA MET A 52 -10.82 6.40 15.22
C MET A 52 -12.32 6.64 15.03
N VAL A 53 -12.99 7.22 16.03
CA VAL A 53 -14.40 7.63 15.92
C VAL A 53 -14.63 8.65 14.79
N ASN A 54 -13.84 9.71 14.68
CA ASN A 54 -14.00 10.69 13.60
C ASN A 54 -13.77 10.07 12.21
N TYR A 55 -12.78 9.19 12.04
CA TYR A 55 -12.58 8.45 10.78
C TYR A 55 -13.78 7.53 10.46
N MET A 56 -14.28 6.78 11.44
CA MET A 56 -15.47 5.93 11.28
C MET A 56 -16.71 6.76 10.92
N GLN A 57 -16.97 7.86 11.63
CA GLN A 57 -18.05 8.79 11.33
C GLN A 57 -17.93 9.39 9.92
N LEU A 58 -16.72 9.76 9.49
CA LEU A 58 -16.46 10.33 8.16
C LEU A 58 -16.78 9.30 7.07
N ALA A 59 -16.26 8.08 7.21
CA ALA A 59 -16.54 6.97 6.29
C ALA A 59 -18.05 6.70 6.18
N MET A 60 -18.77 6.57 7.30
CA MET A 60 -20.22 6.37 7.30
C MET A 60 -20.99 7.53 6.69
N LYS A 61 -20.59 8.78 6.97
CA LYS A 61 -21.27 9.98 6.45
C LYS A 61 -21.12 10.06 4.93
N CYS A 62 -19.91 9.86 4.41
CA CYS A 62 -19.67 9.86 2.97
C CYS A 62 -20.42 8.72 2.28
N GLN A 63 -20.39 7.50 2.84
CA GLN A 63 -21.15 6.36 2.33
C GLN A 63 -22.66 6.66 2.21
N ARG A 64 -23.24 7.36 3.19
CA ARG A 64 -24.66 7.76 3.19
C ARG A 64 -25.01 8.83 2.18
N CYS A 65 -24.14 9.83 2.02
CA CYS A 65 -24.28 10.83 0.96
C CYS A 65 -24.32 10.18 -0.43
N ILE A 66 -23.70 9.01 -0.58
CA ILE A 66 -23.59 8.28 -1.84
C ILE A 66 -24.69 7.24 -2.00
N SER A 67 -25.12 6.53 -0.95
CA SER A 67 -26.22 5.56 -1.03
C SER A 67 -27.58 6.20 -1.32
N ASN A 68 -27.72 7.51 -1.06
CA ASN A 68 -28.92 8.29 -1.40
C ASN A 68 -28.94 8.74 -2.87
N ILE A 69 -27.82 8.61 -3.59
CA ILE A 69 -27.73 8.67 -5.05
C ILE A 69 -27.89 7.22 -5.51
N HIS A 70 -28.74 6.94 -6.50
CA HIS A 70 -29.29 5.60 -6.77
C HIS A 70 -28.26 4.61 -7.37
N LEU A 71 -27.25 4.23 -6.58
CA LEU A 71 -26.06 3.49 -6.99
C LEU A 71 -25.68 2.44 -5.93
N THR A 72 -25.51 1.20 -6.37
CA THR A 72 -25.01 0.12 -5.51
C THR A 72 -23.52 0.32 -5.17
N PHE A 73 -23.09 -0.22 -4.04
CA PHE A 73 -21.74 -0.05 -3.48
C PHE A 73 -20.62 -0.62 -4.38
N ILE A 74 -20.95 -1.26 -5.53
CA ILE A 74 -20.01 -1.64 -6.60
C ILE A 74 -19.08 -0.45 -6.93
N ASN A 75 -19.65 0.75 -6.97
CA ASN A 75 -18.91 2.01 -7.15
C ASN A 75 -17.83 2.31 -6.10
N ILE A 76 -17.88 1.78 -4.87
CA ILE A 76 -16.85 2.06 -3.85
C ILE A 76 -15.64 1.10 -3.97
N ILE A 77 -15.74 0.04 -4.77
CA ILE A 77 -14.56 -0.69 -5.29
C ILE A 77 -14.19 -0.17 -6.69
N GLN A 78 -15.17 0.17 -7.54
CA GLN A 78 -14.92 0.80 -8.84
C GLN A 78 -14.40 2.25 -8.76
N MET A 79 -14.30 2.88 -7.59
CA MET A 79 -13.66 4.19 -7.46
C MET A 79 -12.13 4.16 -7.40
N GLY A 80 -11.52 2.97 -7.42
CA GLY A 80 -10.15 2.81 -7.94
C GLY A 80 -10.07 2.46 -9.44
N ILE A 81 -11.22 2.33 -10.14
CA ILE A 81 -11.30 1.74 -11.49
C ILE A 81 -11.93 2.71 -12.51
N SER A 82 -12.68 3.71 -12.06
CA SER A 82 -13.48 4.61 -12.90
C SER A 82 -13.19 6.09 -12.67
N MET A 83 -11.93 6.44 -12.38
CA MET A 83 -11.48 7.84 -12.33
C MET A 83 -11.59 8.59 -13.67
N ILE A 84 -11.94 7.89 -14.78
CA ILE A 84 -12.19 8.50 -16.09
C ILE A 84 -13.69 8.76 -16.37
N ASP A 85 -14.65 8.11 -15.68
CA ASP A 85 -16.09 8.32 -16.00
C ASP A 85 -17.10 8.24 -14.82
N SER A 86 -16.68 7.97 -13.57
CA SER A 86 -17.54 8.12 -12.37
C SER A 86 -16.94 8.98 -11.26
N SER A 87 -15.95 9.79 -11.62
CA SER A 87 -15.24 10.72 -10.73
C SER A 87 -16.11 11.78 -10.06
N THR A 88 -17.42 11.86 -10.32
CA THR A 88 -18.31 12.89 -9.77
C THR A 88 -18.57 12.74 -8.27
N ASN A 89 -18.91 11.59 -7.69
CA ASN A 89 -19.60 11.60 -6.38
C ASN A 89 -18.75 11.98 -5.14
N TYR A 90 -17.60 11.34 -4.85
CA TYR A 90 -16.74 11.82 -3.75
C TYR A 90 -15.98 13.09 -4.14
N THR A 91 -15.67 13.32 -5.42
CA THR A 91 -15.01 14.57 -5.84
C THR A 91 -15.95 15.74 -5.64
N ASN A 92 -17.21 15.67 -6.05
CA ASN A 92 -18.24 16.68 -5.74
C ASN A 92 -18.35 16.89 -4.23
N LEU A 93 -18.35 15.83 -3.41
CA LEU A 93 -18.37 15.94 -1.96
C LEU A 93 -17.10 16.64 -1.41
N TYR A 94 -15.94 16.36 -2.00
CA TYR A 94 -14.66 17.01 -1.71
C TYR A 94 -14.57 18.44 -2.27
N GLU A 95 -15.28 18.77 -3.35
CA GLU A 95 -15.46 20.13 -3.88
C GLU A 95 -16.30 20.97 -2.92
N THR A 96 -17.29 20.38 -2.24
CA THR A 96 -18.04 21.09 -1.17
C THR A 96 -17.23 21.36 0.11
N LEU A 97 -15.99 20.86 0.22
CA LEU A 97 -15.11 21.20 1.34
C LEU A 97 -14.49 22.60 1.16
N PRO A 98 -14.30 23.37 2.26
CA PRO A 98 -13.75 24.72 2.21
C PRO A 98 -12.28 24.74 1.74
N VAL A 99 -11.76 25.94 1.44
CA VAL A 99 -10.45 26.17 0.83
C VAL A 99 -9.28 25.50 1.58
N ASP A 100 -9.33 25.40 2.91
CA ASP A 100 -8.33 24.71 3.74
C ASP A 100 -8.55 23.18 3.85
N LYS A 101 -9.08 22.55 2.79
CA LYS A 101 -9.30 21.11 2.71
C LYS A 101 -7.96 20.33 2.67
N PRO A 102 -7.90 19.11 3.23
CA PRO A 102 -6.78 18.18 2.98
C PRO A 102 -6.68 17.89 1.48
N THR A 103 -5.57 17.30 1.02
CA THR A 103 -5.53 16.74 -0.34
C THR A 103 -6.55 15.62 -0.50
N ILE A 104 -6.99 15.35 -1.73
CA ILE A 104 -7.94 14.27 -2.02
C ILE A 104 -7.41 12.91 -1.54
N CYS A 105 -6.10 12.65 -1.68
CA CYS A 105 -5.46 11.44 -1.19
C CYS A 105 -5.55 11.31 0.34
N ILE A 106 -5.31 12.41 1.09
CA ILE A 106 -5.45 12.42 2.56
C ILE A 106 -6.92 12.21 2.98
N PHE A 107 -7.88 12.80 2.25
CA PHE A 107 -9.31 12.63 2.51
C PHE A 107 -9.77 11.18 2.28
N LEU A 108 -9.36 10.56 1.17
CA LEU A 108 -9.64 9.15 0.86
C LEU A 108 -8.94 8.21 1.86
N PHE A 109 -7.70 8.51 2.25
CA PHE A 109 -6.96 7.78 3.28
C PHE A 109 -7.70 7.80 4.64
N TRP A 110 -8.27 8.93 5.06
CA TRP A 110 -9.09 9.02 6.27
C TRP A 110 -10.38 8.19 6.18
N ILE A 111 -11.04 8.17 5.03
CA ILE A 111 -12.23 7.33 4.78
C ILE A 111 -11.86 5.84 4.86
N ALA A 112 -10.81 5.42 4.15
CA ALA A 112 -10.32 4.04 4.16
C ALA A 112 -9.90 3.60 5.58
N THR A 113 -9.22 4.48 6.32
CA THR A 113 -8.85 4.29 7.72
C THR A 113 -10.07 4.13 8.63
N GLY A 114 -11.15 4.89 8.35
CA GLY A 114 -12.44 4.75 9.00
C GLY A 114 -13.03 3.34 8.83
N PHE A 115 -13.06 2.82 7.61
CA PHE A 115 -13.51 1.45 7.34
C PHE A 115 -12.70 0.39 8.10
N LYS A 116 -11.36 0.54 8.21
CA LYS A 116 -10.52 -0.37 9.01
C LYS A 116 -10.96 -0.43 10.48
N PHE A 117 -11.24 0.72 11.10
CA PHE A 117 -11.71 0.77 12.47
C PHE A 117 -13.15 0.27 12.65
N MET A 118 -14.03 0.49 11.66
CA MET A 118 -15.38 -0.08 11.65
C MET A 118 -15.36 -1.61 11.57
N HIS A 119 -14.49 -2.21 10.75
CA HIS A 119 -14.34 -3.66 10.71
C HIS A 119 -13.95 -4.23 12.07
N LEU A 120 -12.95 -3.64 12.75
CA LEU A 120 -12.58 -4.06 14.11
C LEU A 120 -13.76 -3.88 15.09
N ALA A 121 -14.48 -2.75 15.04
CA ALA A 121 -15.64 -2.51 15.88
C ALA A 121 -16.79 -3.51 15.63
N ALA A 122 -16.98 -3.95 14.38
CA ALA A 122 -17.94 -4.99 14.03
C ALA A 122 -17.51 -6.38 14.53
N GLY A 123 -16.21 -6.66 14.56
CA GLY A 123 -15.65 -7.93 15.03
C GLY A 123 -15.69 -8.10 16.56
N GLY A 124 -15.27 -7.06 17.27
CA GLY A 124 -15.04 -7.08 18.71
C GLY A 124 -15.84 -6.06 19.51
N SER A 125 -16.96 -5.56 18.96
CA SER A 125 -17.74 -4.42 19.47
C SER A 125 -16.93 -3.11 19.57
N PHE A 126 -17.58 -2.01 19.97
CA PHE A 126 -16.93 -0.70 20.12
C PHE A 126 -15.77 -0.68 21.15
N TYR A 127 -15.71 -1.69 22.04
CA TYR A 127 -14.61 -1.86 23.00
C TYR A 127 -13.30 -2.33 22.36
N LEU A 128 -13.30 -2.92 21.16
CA LEU A 128 -12.04 -3.28 20.49
C LEU A 128 -11.24 -2.05 20.01
N PRO A 129 -11.84 -1.01 19.38
CA PRO A 129 -11.21 0.29 19.22
C PRO A 129 -10.62 0.88 20.51
N ILE A 130 -11.24 0.67 21.67
CA ILE A 130 -10.70 1.14 22.96
C ILE A 130 -9.42 0.38 23.32
N LEU A 131 -9.36 -0.93 23.12
CA LEU A 131 -8.12 -1.71 23.26
C LEU A 131 -7.03 -1.26 22.28
N VAL A 132 -7.39 -0.94 21.03
CA VAL A 132 -6.46 -0.40 20.04
C VAL A 132 -5.89 0.95 20.49
N ALA A 133 -6.71 1.83 21.08
CA ALA A 133 -6.26 3.09 21.66
C ALA A 133 -5.36 2.88 22.89
N ALA A 134 -5.78 2.02 23.82
CA ALA A 134 -5.09 1.74 25.08
C ALA A 134 -3.73 1.04 24.90
N LYS A 135 -3.51 0.36 23.77
CA LYS A 135 -2.24 -0.28 23.40
C LYS A 135 -1.43 0.51 22.36
N ASP A 136 -1.83 1.75 22.05
CA ASP A 136 -1.24 2.63 21.02
C ASP A 136 -1.13 1.97 19.62
N LEU A 137 -2.03 1.03 19.32
CA LEU A 137 -2.06 0.28 18.07
C LEU A 137 -2.77 1.02 16.92
N ARG A 138 -3.24 2.26 17.15
CA ARG A 138 -3.96 3.07 16.15
C ARG A 138 -3.18 3.17 14.84
N TRP A 139 -1.88 3.46 14.94
CA TRP A 139 -0.99 3.58 13.77
C TRP A 139 -0.74 2.23 13.09
N THR A 140 -0.62 1.15 13.86
CA THR A 140 -0.50 -0.21 13.34
C THR A 140 -1.73 -0.57 12.50
N VAL A 141 -2.94 -0.36 13.02
CA VAL A 141 -4.20 -0.63 12.29
C VAL A 141 -4.33 0.28 11.06
N THR A 142 -3.93 1.55 11.17
CA THR A 142 -3.94 2.49 10.03
C THR A 142 -3.07 1.97 8.87
N ARG A 143 -1.94 1.32 9.18
CA ARG A 143 -1.00 0.72 8.21
C ARG A 143 -1.37 -0.70 7.74
N MET A 144 -2.36 -1.35 8.35
CA MET A 144 -2.82 -2.67 7.88
C MET A 144 -3.46 -2.58 6.48
N GLN A 145 -3.28 -3.62 5.66
CA GLN A 145 -4.06 -3.80 4.43
C GLN A 145 -5.56 -3.87 4.77
N ALA A 146 -6.45 -3.42 3.86
CA ALA A 146 -7.88 -3.24 4.17
C ALA A 146 -8.62 -4.56 4.54
N ASN A 147 -8.15 -5.69 4.01
CA ASN A 147 -8.63 -7.04 4.33
C ASN A 147 -8.24 -7.52 5.74
N VAL A 148 -7.10 -7.08 6.31
CA VAL A 148 -6.59 -7.61 7.58
C VAL A 148 -7.52 -7.27 8.77
N PRO A 149 -8.00 -6.03 8.97
CA PRO A 149 -9.03 -5.72 9.96
C PRO A 149 -10.33 -6.51 9.79
N TRP A 150 -10.71 -6.84 8.55
CA TRP A 150 -11.88 -7.65 8.26
C TRP A 150 -11.66 -9.13 8.62
N GLU A 151 -10.50 -9.71 8.29
CA GLU A 151 -10.14 -11.07 8.73
C GLU A 151 -10.10 -11.17 10.27
N ILE A 152 -9.45 -10.21 10.94
CA ILE A 152 -9.48 -10.11 12.41
C ILE A 152 -10.93 -10.09 12.94
N ALA A 153 -11.82 -9.33 12.29
CA ALA A 153 -13.22 -9.26 12.69
C ALA A 153 -13.98 -10.59 12.52
N LYS A 154 -13.73 -11.33 11.43
CA LYS A 154 -14.29 -12.68 11.23
C LYS A 154 -13.77 -13.66 12.27
N MET A 155 -12.47 -13.61 12.57
CA MET A 155 -11.83 -14.46 13.59
C MET A 155 -12.43 -14.20 14.98
N LEU A 156 -12.69 -12.94 15.33
CA LEU A 156 -13.35 -12.58 16.59
C LEU A 156 -14.82 -13.05 16.64
N ARG A 157 -15.56 -12.94 15.54
CA ARG A 157 -16.95 -13.45 15.47
C ARG A 157 -17.04 -14.98 15.40
N ARG A 158 -16.04 -15.67 14.85
CA ARG A 158 -15.96 -17.15 14.79
C ARG A 158 -14.55 -17.66 15.11
N PRO A 159 -14.14 -17.69 16.40
CA PRO A 159 -12.80 -18.13 16.80
C PRO A 159 -12.49 -19.58 16.43
N ASN A 160 -13.54 -20.42 16.39
CA ASN A 160 -13.48 -21.82 15.99
C ASN A 160 -13.22 -22.06 14.49
N ALA A 161 -13.12 -21.01 13.67
CA ALA A 161 -12.69 -21.08 12.28
C ALA A 161 -11.20 -20.73 12.10
N CYS A 162 -10.48 -20.45 13.19
CA CYS A 162 -9.06 -20.10 13.20
C CYS A 162 -8.16 -21.32 13.47
N SER A 163 -6.84 -21.12 13.41
CA SER A 163 -5.88 -22.09 13.96
C SER A 163 -6.04 -22.21 15.49
N ASN A 164 -5.70 -23.38 16.06
CA ASN A 164 -5.88 -23.66 17.49
C ASN A 164 -5.25 -22.60 18.40
N ASP A 165 -4.02 -22.15 18.11
CA ASP A 165 -3.32 -21.17 18.94
C ASP A 165 -4.00 -19.79 18.91
N LEU A 166 -4.49 -19.39 17.73
CA LEU A 166 -5.20 -18.12 17.55
C LEU A 166 -6.60 -18.17 18.16
N GLN A 167 -7.30 -19.31 18.06
CA GLN A 167 -8.56 -19.55 18.77
C GLN A 167 -8.34 -19.41 20.28
N VAL A 168 -7.32 -20.07 20.84
CA VAL A 168 -7.00 -20.00 22.27
C VAL A 168 -6.66 -18.57 22.71
N LEU A 169 -5.93 -17.80 21.90
CA LEU A 169 -5.66 -16.39 22.17
C LEU A 169 -6.94 -15.54 22.19
N ILE A 170 -7.81 -15.72 21.19
CA ILE A 170 -9.06 -14.97 21.08
C ILE A 170 -10.00 -15.31 22.25
N GLU A 171 -10.26 -16.59 22.49
CA GLU A 171 -11.20 -17.08 23.51
C GLU A 171 -10.71 -16.85 24.95
N ARG A 172 -9.40 -16.93 25.22
CA ARG A 172 -8.85 -16.81 26.59
C ARG A 172 -8.31 -15.42 26.94
N ARG A 173 -8.04 -14.56 25.96
CA ARG A 173 -7.50 -13.20 26.22
C ARG A 173 -8.39 -12.10 25.65
N ILE A 174 -8.66 -12.11 24.34
CA ILE A 174 -9.26 -10.95 23.67
C ILE A 174 -10.75 -10.81 24.05
N ILE A 175 -11.54 -11.88 23.91
CA ILE A 175 -12.97 -11.86 24.28
C ILE A 175 -13.19 -11.59 25.77
N PRO A 176 -12.47 -12.24 26.72
CA PRO A 176 -12.59 -11.93 28.14
C PRO A 176 -12.21 -10.48 28.48
N MET A 177 -11.20 -9.91 27.81
CA MET A 177 -10.82 -8.50 27.99
C MET A 177 -11.92 -7.56 27.49
N ILE A 178 -12.51 -7.83 26.31
CA ILE A 178 -13.67 -7.08 25.79
C ILE A 178 -14.86 -7.18 26.75
N SER A 179 -15.16 -8.37 27.27
CA SER A 179 -16.22 -8.60 28.27
C SER A 179 -15.97 -7.83 29.58
N HIS A 180 -14.71 -7.77 30.03
CA HIS A 180 -14.34 -7.02 31.22
C HIS A 180 -14.47 -5.51 31.01
N LEU A 181 -13.98 -5.00 29.87
CA LEU A 181 -14.18 -3.60 29.47
C LEU A 181 -15.66 -3.22 29.40
N HIS A 182 -16.47 -4.06 28.76
CA HIS A 182 -17.92 -3.86 28.65
C HIS A 182 -18.61 -3.74 30.00
N LYS A 183 -18.22 -4.56 30.98
CA LYS A 183 -18.76 -4.51 32.35
C LYS A 183 -18.19 -3.37 33.20
N ALA A 184 -16.95 -2.95 32.94
CA ALA A 184 -16.30 -1.87 33.68
C ALA A 184 -16.68 -0.48 33.14
N LEU A 185 -17.03 -0.38 31.86
CA LEU A 185 -17.19 0.88 31.14
C LEU A 185 -18.60 0.97 30.52
N SER A 186 -19.56 1.52 31.25
CA SER A 186 -20.90 1.82 30.74
C SER A 186 -20.87 3.00 29.76
N LEU A 187 -20.53 2.73 28.50
CA LEU A 187 -20.37 3.75 27.47
C LEU A 187 -21.72 4.24 26.92
N SER A 188 -22.15 5.42 27.35
CA SER A 188 -23.07 6.26 26.58
C SER A 188 -22.24 7.29 25.81
N ILE A 189 -22.28 7.29 24.48
CA ILE A 189 -21.71 8.37 23.66
C ILE A 189 -22.82 8.94 22.78
N PRO A 190 -23.68 9.83 23.33
CA PRO A 190 -24.84 10.37 22.62
C PRO A 190 -24.42 11.07 21.34
N GLY A 191 -25.08 10.72 20.23
CA GLY A 191 -24.82 11.32 18.93
C GLY A 191 -23.45 11.00 18.30
N ALA A 192 -22.63 10.10 18.86
CA ALA A 192 -21.42 9.62 18.20
C ALA A 192 -21.72 9.02 16.82
N PHE A 193 -22.87 8.40 16.65
CA PHE A 193 -23.34 7.95 15.35
C PHE A 193 -24.84 8.28 15.25
N VAL A 194 -25.16 9.52 14.82
CA VAL A 194 -26.53 9.99 14.49
C VAL A 194 -27.02 9.33 13.18
N ALA A 195 -26.83 8.02 13.10
CA ALA A 195 -26.88 7.22 11.89
C ALA A 195 -28.19 6.43 11.81
N MET A 196 -28.68 5.95 12.94
CA MET A 196 -29.99 5.30 13.05
C MET A 196 -31.00 6.33 13.58
N ASP A 197 -32.28 6.18 13.28
CA ASP A 197 -33.38 6.99 13.85
C ASP A 197 -33.63 6.69 15.35
N ARG A 198 -32.61 6.12 16.02
CA ARG A 198 -32.59 5.65 17.41
C ARG A 198 -31.16 5.79 17.93
N GLU A 199 -31.04 6.09 19.21
CA GLU A 199 -29.76 6.08 19.91
C GLU A 199 -29.19 4.65 19.94
N VAL A 200 -27.90 4.51 19.63
CA VAL A 200 -27.20 3.21 19.68
C VAL A 200 -26.69 3.00 21.10
N ASP A 201 -27.18 1.98 21.77
CA ASP A 201 -26.62 1.51 23.03
C ASP A 201 -25.30 0.77 22.76
N TRP A 202 -24.17 1.39 23.11
CA TRP A 202 -22.83 0.82 22.94
C TRP A 202 -22.55 -0.33 23.93
N THR A 203 -23.37 -0.51 24.96
CA THR A 203 -23.37 -1.69 25.83
C THR A 203 -24.18 -2.84 25.23
N CYS A 204 -25.08 -2.58 24.28
CA CYS A 204 -25.78 -3.61 23.54
C CYS A 204 -24.97 -4.05 22.31
N ILE A 205 -24.24 -5.18 22.42
CA ILE A 205 -23.49 -5.73 21.28
C ILE A 205 -24.37 -5.89 20.04
N ARG A 206 -25.65 -6.27 20.19
CA ARG A 206 -26.57 -6.44 19.06
C ARG A 206 -26.85 -5.14 18.31
N ASP A 207 -26.86 -4.00 19.01
CA ASP A 207 -27.08 -2.70 18.37
C ASP A 207 -25.79 -2.15 17.75
N THR A 208 -24.61 -2.46 18.33
CA THR A 208 -23.33 -2.22 17.65
C THR A 208 -23.16 -3.12 16.41
N ASP A 209 -23.53 -4.40 16.47
CA ASP A 209 -23.53 -5.32 15.34
C ASP A 209 -24.50 -4.83 14.26
N ARG A 210 -25.74 -4.44 14.60
CA ARG A 210 -26.70 -3.84 13.65
C ARG A 210 -26.15 -2.57 12.99
N LEU A 211 -25.44 -1.73 13.74
CA LEU A 211 -24.85 -0.51 13.21
C LEU A 211 -23.78 -0.83 12.15
N PHE A 212 -22.85 -1.75 12.47
CA PHE A 212 -21.73 -2.05 11.59
C PHE A 212 -22.05 -3.10 10.51
N ASP A 213 -22.99 -4.02 10.73
CA ASP A 213 -23.53 -4.90 9.67
C ASP A 213 -24.39 -4.12 8.67
N GLY A 214 -24.94 -2.97 9.09
CA GLY A 214 -25.61 -2.00 8.22
C GLY A 214 -24.63 -1.16 7.36
N VAL A 215 -23.33 -1.23 7.62
CA VAL A 215 -22.29 -0.64 6.76
C VAL A 215 -22.12 -1.57 5.57
N ASN A 216 -22.73 -1.19 4.45
CA ASN A 216 -22.69 -1.99 3.22
C ASN A 216 -21.24 -2.08 2.70
N THR A 217 -20.60 -3.25 2.80
CA THR A 217 -19.22 -3.48 2.29
C THR A 217 -19.23 -4.61 1.27
N ASN A 218 -18.80 -4.31 0.04
CA ASN A 218 -19.20 -5.00 -1.20
C ASN A 218 -19.15 -6.55 -1.25
N ASN A 219 -18.22 -7.19 -0.55
CA ASN A 219 -18.03 -8.65 -0.62
C ASN A 219 -17.85 -9.28 0.78
N TYR A 220 -18.16 -8.52 1.82
CA TYR A 220 -17.52 -8.69 3.13
C TYR A 220 -18.55 -8.77 4.27
N GLN A 221 -19.66 -9.48 4.02
CA GLN A 221 -20.58 -9.88 5.07
C GLN A 221 -19.82 -10.62 6.17
N LEU A 222 -19.75 -9.99 7.35
CA LEU A 222 -19.15 -10.63 8.50
C LEU A 222 -20.01 -11.83 8.92
N PRO A 223 -19.38 -12.95 9.33
CA PRO A 223 -20.12 -14.08 9.84
C PRO A 223 -20.98 -13.68 11.04
N SER A 224 -22.15 -14.29 11.18
CA SER A 224 -22.92 -14.21 12.43
C SER A 224 -22.06 -14.60 13.62
N GLN A 225 -22.07 -13.79 14.68
CA GLN A 225 -21.29 -14.02 15.89
C GLN A 225 -21.62 -15.40 16.50
N CYS A 226 -20.59 -16.15 16.89
CA CYS A 226 -20.74 -17.50 17.39
C CYS A 226 -21.36 -17.50 18.80
N LYS A 227 -22.45 -18.26 19.00
CA LYS A 227 -23.22 -18.30 20.26
C LYS A 227 -22.41 -18.76 21.48
N SER A 228 -21.30 -19.47 21.30
CA SER A 228 -20.37 -19.84 22.37
C SER A 228 -19.38 -18.72 22.70
N ALA A 229 -18.86 -18.03 21.68
CA ALA A 229 -17.85 -16.99 21.81
C ALA A 229 -18.41 -15.68 22.40
N GLY A 230 -19.62 -15.26 21.99
CA GLY A 230 -20.22 -14.00 22.46
C GLY A 230 -20.93 -14.07 23.81
N ARG A 231 -21.11 -15.26 24.40
CA ARG A 231 -22.05 -15.49 25.52
C ARG A 231 -21.81 -14.60 26.75
N SER A 232 -20.56 -14.30 27.08
CA SER A 232 -20.19 -13.44 28.23
C SER A 232 -20.38 -11.94 27.98
N CYS A 233 -20.70 -11.54 26.74
CA CYS A 233 -20.83 -10.15 26.30
C CYS A 233 -22.22 -9.83 25.71
N LEU A 234 -23.10 -10.83 25.61
CA LEU A 234 -24.43 -10.73 24.99
C LEU A 234 -25.56 -10.33 25.96
N ASP A 235 -25.27 -10.32 27.27
CA ASP A 235 -26.18 -9.87 28.32
C ASP A 235 -25.97 -8.36 28.53
N PRO A 236 -27.00 -7.50 28.40
CA PRO A 236 -26.86 -6.08 28.64
C PRO A 236 -26.59 -5.81 30.13
N CYS A 237 -25.69 -4.86 30.42
CA CYS A 237 -25.45 -4.41 31.78
C CYS A 237 -26.51 -3.36 32.13
N TRP A 238 -27.53 -3.75 32.92
CA TRP A 238 -28.67 -2.91 33.28
C TRP A 238 -28.46 -2.03 34.52
N ASP A 239 -27.26 -2.02 35.10
CA ASP A 239 -26.94 -1.08 36.19
C ASP A 239 -26.87 0.37 35.67
N GLU A 240 -27.15 1.32 36.57
CA GLU A 240 -27.49 2.71 36.22
C GLU A 240 -26.56 3.31 35.15
N THR A 241 -27.12 3.57 33.98
CA THR A 241 -26.39 4.18 32.86
C THR A 241 -25.97 5.59 33.25
N LEU A 242 -24.66 5.80 33.40
CA LEU A 242 -24.03 7.11 33.50
C LEU A 242 -24.24 7.87 32.19
N SER A 243 -25.43 8.44 32.00
CA SER A 243 -25.75 9.19 30.79
C SER A 243 -24.86 10.43 30.71
N LEU A 244 -24.25 10.66 29.56
CA LEU A 244 -23.31 11.78 29.33
C LEU A 244 -23.94 13.17 29.57
N GLY A 245 -25.27 13.25 29.72
CA GLY A 245 -26.02 14.49 29.95
C GLY A 245 -26.53 14.75 31.38
N ARG A 246 -26.29 13.86 32.37
CA ARG A 246 -26.84 14.04 33.74
C ARG A 246 -25.86 14.57 34.79
N ILE A 247 -24.55 14.45 34.58
CA ILE A 247 -23.53 14.81 35.60
C ILE A 247 -23.24 16.32 35.64
N THR A 248 -23.63 17.09 34.61
CA THR A 248 -23.50 18.56 34.57
C THR A 248 -24.37 19.31 35.59
N SER A 249 -25.26 18.63 36.32
CA SER A 249 -26.14 19.24 37.33
C SER A 249 -25.66 19.10 38.77
N HIS A 250 -24.60 18.32 39.04
CA HIS A 250 -24.16 17.97 40.41
C HIS A 250 -22.66 18.17 40.68
N LEU A 251 -22.04 19.20 40.10
CA LEU A 251 -20.75 19.72 40.56
C LEU A 251 -20.80 21.26 40.69
N SER A 252 -21.27 21.74 41.84
CA SER A 252 -21.13 23.14 42.28
C SER A 252 -20.16 23.22 43.45
N PHE A 253 -18.86 23.29 43.13
CA PHE A 253 -17.76 23.80 43.96
C PHE A 253 -16.71 24.32 42.97
N GLY A 254 -16.00 25.43 43.15
CA GLY A 254 -15.76 26.23 44.36
C GLY A 254 -14.25 26.49 44.45
N ASP A 255 -13.82 27.75 44.44
CA ASP A 255 -12.40 28.15 44.37
C ASP A 255 -11.51 27.55 45.49
N VAL A 256 -10.64 26.58 45.15
CA VAL A 256 -9.30 26.26 45.69
C VAL A 256 -8.57 25.45 44.60
N GLY A 257 -7.27 25.57 44.27
CA GLY A 257 -6.18 26.43 44.74
C GLY A 257 -4.92 26.20 43.87
N ALA A 258 -3.70 26.51 44.36
CA ALA A 258 -2.44 26.29 43.61
C ALA A 258 -1.44 25.33 44.30
N ALA A 259 -0.55 24.74 43.47
CA ALA A 259 0.61 23.87 43.81
C ALA A 259 0.27 22.47 44.36
N THR A 260 1.07 21.40 44.14
CA THR A 260 2.52 21.34 43.86
C THR A 260 2.88 20.11 42.99
N GLU A 261 3.98 20.16 42.23
CA GLU A 261 4.50 19.00 41.49
C GLU A 261 5.11 17.92 42.40
N LEU A 262 5.04 16.65 41.97
CA LEU A 262 5.71 15.49 42.58
C LEU A 262 6.47 14.69 41.50
N PRO A 263 7.62 14.08 41.80
CA PRO A 263 8.56 13.58 40.78
C PRO A 263 8.19 12.19 40.25
N SER A 264 8.43 11.99 38.96
CA SER A 264 8.23 10.72 38.25
C SER A 264 9.20 9.61 38.71
N PRO A 265 8.74 8.35 38.86
CA PRO A 265 9.64 7.23 39.15
C PRO A 265 10.48 6.82 37.92
N PRO A 266 11.68 6.23 38.12
CA PRO A 266 12.58 5.88 37.02
C PRO A 266 12.07 4.67 36.22
N SER A 267 12.06 4.79 34.90
CA SER A 267 11.72 3.68 33.98
C SER A 267 12.93 2.76 33.74
N PRO A 268 12.77 1.42 33.69
CA PRO A 268 13.88 0.50 33.48
C PRO A 268 14.37 0.54 32.03
N SER A 269 15.60 1.01 31.82
CA SER A 269 16.22 1.15 30.52
C SER A 269 16.78 -0.18 29.98
N VAL A 270 15.96 -0.96 29.28
CA VAL A 270 16.47 -2.00 28.37
C VAL A 270 16.76 -1.33 27.02
N ARG A 271 18.03 -1.01 26.78
CA ARG A 271 18.49 -0.46 25.49
C ARG A 271 18.45 -1.54 24.41
N LEU A 272 17.38 -1.58 23.63
CA LEU A 272 17.50 -1.95 22.22
C LEU A 272 18.33 -0.87 21.51
N PRO A 273 19.27 -1.21 20.61
CA PRO A 273 20.05 -0.22 19.88
C PRO A 273 19.12 0.67 19.06
N HIS A 274 19.25 1.98 19.25
CA HIS A 274 18.44 2.99 18.59
C HIS A 274 18.81 3.05 17.10
N LEU A 275 17.96 2.50 16.23
CA LEU A 275 18.10 2.65 14.76
C LEU A 275 18.12 4.12 14.31
N SER A 276 17.67 5.06 15.16
CA SER A 276 17.75 6.51 14.89
C SER A 276 19.17 7.07 14.79
N GLU A 277 20.20 6.38 15.30
CA GLU A 277 21.59 6.87 15.19
C GLU A 277 22.20 6.63 13.79
N PHE A 278 21.60 5.77 12.96
CA PHE A 278 21.97 5.64 11.54
C PHE A 278 21.31 6.68 10.62
N PHE A 279 20.18 7.28 11.01
CA PHE A 279 19.44 8.22 10.14
C PHE A 279 20.09 9.60 9.98
N ASN A 280 20.99 9.99 10.89
CA ASN A 280 21.71 11.27 10.80
C ASN A 280 22.80 11.31 9.71
N ASP A 281 23.17 10.16 9.14
CA ASP A 281 24.05 10.06 7.97
C ASP A 281 23.32 9.46 6.76
N SER A 282 21.99 9.62 6.73
CA SER A 282 21.22 9.45 5.49
C SER A 282 21.80 10.41 4.46
N THR A 283 22.40 9.84 3.41
CA THR A 283 23.18 10.54 2.40
C THR A 283 22.25 11.37 1.53
N SER A 284 21.88 12.54 2.05
CA SER A 284 21.16 13.58 1.34
C SER A 284 21.77 13.75 -0.05
N ILE A 285 20.93 13.54 -1.06
CA ILE A 285 21.27 13.62 -2.48
C ILE A 285 21.69 15.05 -2.82
N LYS A 286 22.96 15.39 -2.53
CA LYS A 286 23.51 16.74 -2.66
C LYS A 286 24.27 16.95 -3.97
N THR A 287 24.70 15.87 -4.62
CA THR A 287 25.31 15.89 -5.96
C THR A 287 24.97 14.60 -6.72
N LEU A 288 23.85 14.58 -7.44
CA LEU A 288 23.66 13.59 -8.49
C LEU A 288 24.61 13.88 -9.66
N PRO A 289 25.10 12.85 -10.37
CA PRO A 289 25.81 13.05 -11.63
C PRO A 289 25.02 13.87 -12.64
N LYS A 290 25.72 14.56 -13.54
CA LYS A 290 25.05 15.25 -14.64
C LYS A 290 24.50 14.20 -15.63
N LEU A 291 23.20 14.27 -15.92
CA LEU A 291 22.58 13.47 -16.98
C LEU A 291 23.25 13.79 -18.33
N ILE A 292 23.68 12.75 -19.04
CA ILE A 292 23.97 12.82 -20.48
C ILE A 292 22.74 12.31 -21.21
N SER A 293 22.18 13.11 -22.11
CA SER A 293 21.08 12.70 -22.99
C SER A 293 21.56 12.63 -24.44
N ILE A 294 21.24 11.53 -25.14
CA ILE A 294 21.63 11.29 -26.54
C ILE A 294 20.38 10.92 -27.35
N GLY A 295 19.95 11.83 -28.22
CA GLY A 295 18.90 11.55 -29.21
C GLY A 295 19.38 10.62 -30.33
N THR A 296 18.46 9.82 -30.86
CA THR A 296 18.71 8.88 -31.96
C THR A 296 17.73 9.10 -33.11
N ALA A 297 18.02 8.55 -34.29
CA ALA A 297 17.09 8.54 -35.42
C ALA A 297 16.08 7.36 -35.39
N PHE A 298 16.06 6.55 -34.32
CA PHE A 298 15.19 5.37 -34.22
C PHE A 298 13.71 5.77 -34.09
N ASN A 299 12.88 5.31 -35.04
CA ASN A 299 11.44 5.53 -35.00
C ASN A 299 10.74 4.30 -34.38
N ARG A 300 10.46 4.35 -33.08
CA ARG A 300 9.75 3.27 -32.38
C ARG A 300 8.38 2.93 -32.99
N GLU A 301 7.73 3.89 -33.65
CA GLU A 301 6.41 3.71 -34.25
C GLU A 301 6.44 3.12 -35.67
N ALA A 302 7.62 2.82 -36.21
CA ALA A 302 7.73 2.07 -37.47
C ALA A 302 7.13 0.66 -37.30
N PRO A 303 6.32 0.14 -38.25
CA PRO A 303 5.70 -1.18 -38.15
C PRO A 303 6.69 -2.31 -37.85
N GLU A 304 7.89 -2.25 -38.42
CA GLU A 304 8.98 -3.21 -38.23
C GLU A 304 9.52 -3.19 -36.78
N ASN A 305 9.52 -2.02 -36.14
CA ASN A 305 9.97 -1.84 -34.76
C ASN A 305 8.87 -2.19 -33.73
N ARG A 306 7.60 -2.23 -34.14
CA ARG A 306 6.48 -2.73 -33.32
C ARG A 306 6.33 -4.25 -33.38
N HIS A 307 6.91 -4.92 -34.38
CA HIS A 307 6.89 -6.39 -34.46
C HIS A 307 7.78 -7.02 -33.36
N ASN A 308 7.49 -8.28 -32.99
CA ASN A 308 8.38 -9.07 -32.13
C ASN A 308 9.29 -9.96 -32.99
N PRO A 309 10.58 -9.61 -33.20
CA PRO A 309 11.49 -10.38 -34.04
C PRO A 309 12.02 -11.66 -33.37
N VAL A 310 11.57 -11.99 -32.16
CA VAL A 310 12.05 -13.14 -31.40
C VAL A 310 11.30 -14.41 -31.80
N SER A 311 12.06 -15.40 -32.28
CA SER A 311 11.58 -16.77 -32.49
C SER A 311 11.04 -17.38 -31.20
N SER A 312 10.06 -18.28 -31.28
CA SER A 312 9.66 -19.12 -30.14
C SER A 312 10.70 -20.21 -29.77
N ASP A 313 11.71 -20.40 -30.62
CA ASP A 313 12.80 -21.38 -30.45
C ASP A 313 13.82 -20.94 -29.39
N LYS A 314 13.69 -21.50 -28.19
CA LYS A 314 14.56 -21.20 -27.04
C LYS A 314 16.06 -21.41 -27.31
N VAL A 315 16.43 -22.33 -28.20
CA VAL A 315 17.85 -22.66 -28.49
C VAL A 315 18.46 -21.59 -29.39
N LYS A 316 17.75 -21.17 -30.44
CA LYS A 316 18.16 -20.03 -31.27
C LYS A 316 18.28 -18.76 -30.43
N ASN A 317 17.38 -18.57 -29.47
CA ASN A 317 17.36 -17.39 -28.62
C ASN A 317 18.56 -17.31 -27.65
N LEU A 318 19.21 -18.43 -27.33
CA LEU A 318 20.39 -18.49 -26.46
C LEU A 318 21.70 -18.13 -27.18
N LEU A 319 21.73 -18.21 -28.52
CA LEU A 319 22.93 -18.05 -29.35
C LEU A 319 23.18 -16.59 -29.80
N TRP A 320 22.37 -15.64 -29.35
CA TRP A 320 22.39 -14.27 -29.87
C TRP A 320 23.26 -13.29 -29.07
N THR A 321 23.81 -12.30 -29.79
CA THR A 321 24.24 -10.97 -29.29
C THR A 321 25.53 -10.83 -28.46
N ILE A 322 26.65 -11.45 -28.86
CA ILE A 322 27.98 -11.00 -28.36
C ILE A 322 29.01 -10.72 -29.47
N GLU A 323 29.24 -11.63 -30.42
CA GLU A 323 30.44 -11.57 -31.30
C GLU A 323 30.47 -10.38 -32.28
N HIS A 324 29.31 -9.87 -32.70
CA HIS A 324 29.19 -8.86 -33.78
C HIS A 324 28.85 -7.44 -33.27
N ALA A 325 28.87 -7.20 -31.96
CA ALA A 325 28.48 -5.90 -31.40
C ALA A 325 29.65 -4.89 -31.39
N VAL A 326 29.41 -3.68 -31.91
CA VAL A 326 30.42 -2.60 -31.91
C VAL A 326 30.60 -2.09 -30.48
N ARG A 327 31.77 -2.36 -29.89
CA ARG A 327 32.10 -1.88 -28.54
C ARG A 327 32.41 -0.39 -28.54
N ILE A 328 31.66 0.35 -27.73
CA ILE A 328 31.87 1.78 -27.52
C ILE A 328 33.06 2.03 -26.57
N ARG A 329 33.72 3.18 -26.73
CA ARG A 329 34.97 3.56 -26.06
C ARG A 329 34.78 4.69 -25.05
N ASP A 330 33.87 5.60 -25.35
CA ASP A 330 33.58 6.84 -24.63
C ASP A 330 32.20 7.37 -25.10
N THR A 331 31.71 8.43 -24.48
CA THR A 331 30.37 9.00 -24.75
C THR A 331 30.26 9.70 -26.10
N GLU A 332 31.35 10.25 -26.65
CA GLU A 332 31.31 10.87 -27.98
C GLU A 332 31.29 9.80 -29.08
N HIS A 333 32.05 8.71 -28.92
CA HIS A 333 31.96 7.53 -29.78
C HIS A 333 30.56 6.89 -29.72
N LEU A 334 29.87 6.91 -28.57
CA LEU A 334 28.47 6.48 -28.47
C LEU A 334 27.56 7.34 -29.35
N LYS A 335 27.67 8.65 -29.21
CA LYS A 335 26.88 9.65 -29.93
C LYS A 335 27.14 9.61 -31.44
N GLU A 336 28.40 9.50 -31.86
CA GLU A 336 28.80 9.30 -33.25
C GLU A 336 28.13 8.04 -33.83
N LYS A 337 28.24 6.89 -33.17
CA LYS A 337 27.66 5.65 -33.67
C LYS A 337 26.13 5.70 -33.71
N LEU A 338 25.47 6.15 -32.65
CA LEU A 338 24.01 6.27 -32.61
C LEU A 338 23.45 7.21 -33.70
N SER A 339 24.18 8.27 -34.06
CA SER A 339 23.75 9.19 -35.13
C SER A 339 23.65 8.53 -36.51
N MET A 340 24.44 7.49 -36.77
CA MET A 340 24.48 6.76 -38.06
C MET A 340 23.82 5.37 -38.00
N PHE A 341 23.44 4.88 -36.82
CA PHE A 341 23.02 3.48 -36.63
C PHE A 341 21.64 3.15 -37.22
N TYR A 342 20.78 4.17 -37.40
CA TYR A 342 19.40 4.03 -37.89
C TYR A 342 19.18 4.81 -39.20
N PRO A 343 19.88 4.48 -40.31
CA PRO A 343 19.83 5.27 -41.55
C PRO A 343 18.43 5.33 -42.17
N THR A 344 17.62 4.29 -41.96
CA THR A 344 16.21 4.19 -42.38
C THR A 344 15.24 4.33 -41.21
N ARG A 345 15.70 4.87 -40.06
CA ARG A 345 14.96 4.97 -38.78
C ARG A 345 14.61 3.62 -38.12
N ILE A 346 15.09 2.53 -38.70
CA ILE A 346 14.99 1.14 -38.23
C ILE A 346 16.41 0.61 -38.08
N LYS A 347 16.61 -0.36 -37.18
CA LYS A 347 17.91 -1.02 -36.99
C LYS A 347 18.24 -1.96 -38.15
N GLN A 348 19.49 -1.94 -38.62
CA GLN A 348 19.99 -2.95 -39.55
C GLN A 348 20.01 -4.35 -38.90
N PRO A 349 19.62 -5.43 -39.60
CA PRO A 349 19.66 -6.79 -39.08
C PRO A 349 21.01 -7.17 -38.48
N ASP A 350 20.98 -7.90 -37.36
CA ASP A 350 22.14 -8.42 -36.62
C ASP A 350 23.25 -7.43 -36.20
N THR A 351 23.05 -6.14 -36.43
CA THR A 351 23.89 -5.08 -35.87
C THR A 351 23.52 -4.76 -34.42
N TYR A 352 24.54 -4.44 -33.61
CA TYR A 352 24.40 -4.05 -32.20
C TYR A 352 25.48 -3.04 -31.78
N ILE A 353 25.13 -2.14 -30.87
CA ILE A 353 26.03 -1.25 -30.15
C ILE A 353 26.18 -1.77 -28.72
N LYS A 354 27.41 -2.02 -28.28
CA LYS A 354 27.71 -2.51 -26.93
C LYS A 354 28.26 -1.37 -26.06
N ILE A 355 27.55 -1.05 -24.98
CA ILE A 355 27.84 0.04 -24.05
C ILE A 355 28.45 -0.55 -22.76
N PRO A 356 29.76 -0.37 -22.51
CA PRO A 356 30.39 -0.76 -21.26
C PRO A 356 29.99 0.17 -20.11
N MET A 357 29.71 -0.35 -18.91
CA MET A 357 29.41 0.53 -17.76
C MET A 357 30.63 1.32 -17.26
N SER A 358 31.85 0.97 -17.69
CA SER A 358 33.07 1.74 -17.38
C SER A 358 33.18 3.07 -18.13
N ILE A 359 32.33 3.35 -19.13
CA ILE A 359 32.41 4.59 -19.93
C ILE A 359 31.31 5.59 -19.58
N LEU A 360 30.39 5.24 -18.67
CA LEU A 360 29.27 6.10 -18.27
C LEU A 360 29.66 6.93 -17.03
N PRO A 361 29.41 8.25 -17.01
CA PRO A 361 29.78 9.13 -15.90
C PRO A 361 28.70 9.22 -14.81
N GLY A 362 27.87 8.19 -14.64
CA GLY A 362 26.72 8.18 -13.73
C GLY A 362 25.40 7.87 -14.44
N ALA A 363 24.83 8.89 -15.08
CA ALA A 363 23.50 8.80 -15.68
C ALA A 363 23.55 9.05 -17.20
N LEU A 364 22.98 8.11 -17.96
CA LEU A 364 22.82 8.19 -19.41
C LEU A 364 21.37 7.96 -19.79
N GLU A 365 20.80 8.88 -20.55
CA GLU A 365 19.54 8.75 -21.26
C GLU A 365 19.79 8.62 -22.76
N ILE A 366 19.10 7.70 -23.41
CA ILE A 366 19.02 7.59 -24.87
C ILE A 366 17.56 7.80 -25.26
N CYS A 367 17.31 8.70 -26.21
CA CYS A 367 15.96 9.02 -26.69
C CYS A 367 15.74 8.50 -28.11
N ASN A 368 14.49 8.13 -28.39
CA ASN A 368 13.99 7.85 -29.72
C ASN A 368 13.91 9.15 -30.55
N LEU A 369 13.60 9.02 -31.84
CA LEU A 369 13.39 10.13 -32.77
C LEU A 369 12.36 11.17 -32.28
N ASP A 370 11.29 10.70 -31.64
CA ASP A 370 10.18 11.52 -31.13
C ASP A 370 10.50 12.21 -29.78
N GLY A 371 11.73 12.06 -29.29
CA GLY A 371 12.16 12.54 -27.97
C GLY A 371 11.75 11.64 -26.80
N SER A 372 10.95 10.59 -27.02
CA SER A 372 10.57 9.68 -25.95
C SER A 372 11.73 8.79 -25.50
N LEU A 373 11.70 8.34 -24.25
CA LEU A 373 12.73 7.47 -23.68
C LEU A 373 12.89 6.18 -24.51
N MET A 374 14.12 5.88 -24.93
CA MET A 374 14.52 4.56 -25.41
C MET A 374 15.03 3.72 -24.23
N VAL A 375 16.01 4.26 -23.50
CA VAL A 375 16.55 3.67 -22.27
C VAL A 375 17.24 4.72 -21.41
N PHE A 376 17.05 4.64 -20.11
CA PHE A 376 17.83 5.32 -19.08
C PHE A 376 18.73 4.29 -18.39
N ILE A 377 19.98 4.64 -18.09
CA ILE A 377 21.00 3.79 -17.48
C ILE A 377 21.66 4.55 -16.34
N CYS A 378 21.74 3.92 -15.18
CA CYS A 378 22.37 4.44 -13.96
C CYS A 378 23.47 3.48 -13.48
N ASN A 379 24.70 3.97 -13.32
CA ASN A 379 25.86 3.19 -12.84
C ASN A 379 26.55 3.79 -11.59
N PHE A 380 25.86 4.63 -10.81
CA PHE A 380 26.43 5.36 -9.67
C PHE A 380 25.80 5.01 -8.31
N MET A 381 25.28 3.78 -8.14
CA MET A 381 24.83 3.30 -6.84
C MET A 381 25.94 3.54 -5.77
N PRO A 382 25.61 4.11 -4.59
CA PRO A 382 26.60 4.37 -3.55
C PRO A 382 27.43 3.11 -3.23
N PRO A 383 28.76 3.18 -3.10
CA PRO A 383 29.60 1.99 -2.93
C PRO A 383 29.17 1.09 -1.77
N SER A 384 28.83 1.68 -0.61
CA SER A 384 28.31 0.95 0.56
C SER A 384 27.01 0.18 0.28
N MET A 385 26.13 0.73 -0.56
CA MET A 385 24.89 0.08 -0.98
C MET A 385 25.17 -1.02 -2.01
N CYS A 386 26.06 -0.77 -2.97
CA CYS A 386 26.46 -1.75 -3.98
C CYS A 386 27.14 -2.98 -3.35
N ASP A 387 28.09 -2.76 -2.43
CA ASP A 387 28.82 -3.83 -1.72
C ASP A 387 27.91 -4.70 -0.84
N THR A 388 26.81 -4.13 -0.33
CA THR A 388 25.83 -4.84 0.52
C THR A 388 24.65 -5.43 -0.24
N LEU A 389 24.40 -5.03 -1.48
CA LEU A 389 23.24 -5.40 -2.30
C LEU A 389 23.04 -6.93 -2.43
N PHE A 390 24.08 -7.66 -2.86
CA PHE A 390 24.01 -9.12 -2.99
C PHE A 390 23.94 -9.85 -1.63
N PRO A 391 24.72 -9.48 -0.59
CA PRO A 391 24.51 -9.95 0.78
C PRO A 391 23.08 -9.77 1.31
N LEU A 392 22.47 -8.58 1.13
CA LEU A 392 21.11 -8.25 1.60
C LEU A 392 20.03 -9.07 0.87
N LEU A 393 20.16 -9.21 -0.46
CA LEU A 393 19.31 -10.11 -1.22
C LEU A 393 19.47 -11.55 -0.72
N LYS A 394 20.70 -12.04 -0.56
CA LYS A 394 20.97 -13.42 -0.12
C LYS A 394 20.43 -13.70 1.28
N SER A 395 20.55 -12.75 2.22
CA SER A 395 20.01 -12.91 3.57
C SER A 395 18.49 -12.96 3.59
N ALA A 396 17.80 -12.34 2.63
CA ALA A 396 16.33 -12.39 2.55
C ALA A 396 15.80 -13.82 2.31
N PHE A 397 16.60 -14.68 1.68
CA PHE A 397 16.30 -16.09 1.42
C PHE A 397 16.64 -17.04 2.59
N ASP A 398 17.01 -16.54 3.77
CA ASP A 398 17.29 -17.37 4.97
C ASP A 398 18.22 -18.58 4.70
N CYS A 399 19.23 -18.38 3.84
CA CYS A 399 20.18 -19.40 3.37
C CYS A 399 19.57 -20.62 2.63
N LEU A 400 18.33 -20.53 2.13
CA LEU A 400 17.73 -21.53 1.24
C LEU A 400 18.63 -21.78 0.00
N GLU A 401 18.74 -23.04 -0.44
CA GLU A 401 19.60 -23.44 -1.57
C GLU A 401 19.10 -23.00 -2.96
N VAL A 402 18.18 -22.03 -3.04
CA VAL A 402 17.56 -21.56 -4.29
C VAL A 402 18.60 -21.08 -5.31
N PHE A 403 19.71 -20.51 -4.84
CA PHE A 403 20.83 -20.05 -5.65
C PHE A 403 21.59 -21.16 -6.41
N LYS A 404 21.29 -22.45 -6.21
CA LYS A 404 21.86 -23.54 -7.02
C LYS A 404 21.08 -23.82 -8.32
N ASN A 405 19.80 -23.44 -8.38
CA ASN A 405 18.91 -23.74 -9.50
C ASN A 405 18.45 -22.47 -10.21
N ARG A 406 17.90 -22.59 -11.43
CA ARG A 406 17.15 -21.50 -12.07
C ARG A 406 15.78 -21.40 -11.41
N THR A 407 15.45 -20.24 -10.84
CA THR A 407 14.18 -20.04 -10.12
C THR A 407 13.61 -18.64 -10.43
N VAL A 408 12.31 -18.57 -10.70
CA VAL A 408 11.58 -17.32 -10.97
C VAL A 408 10.58 -17.05 -9.85
N LEU A 409 10.89 -16.09 -9.00
CA LEU A 409 10.05 -15.63 -7.91
C LEU A 409 9.38 -14.30 -8.30
N SER A 410 8.24 -14.42 -8.98
CA SER A 410 7.37 -13.29 -9.31
C SER A 410 6.56 -12.89 -8.07
N ILE A 411 6.78 -11.68 -7.55
CA ILE A 411 6.01 -11.10 -6.44
C ILE A 411 5.35 -9.79 -6.90
N SER A 412 4.29 -9.99 -7.67
CA SER A 412 3.51 -8.97 -8.37
C SER A 412 2.23 -8.62 -7.61
N GLN A 413 1.82 -7.36 -7.68
CA GLN A 413 0.38 -7.09 -7.84
C GLN A 413 0.02 -7.41 -9.28
N GLU A 414 -0.90 -8.35 -9.47
CA GLU A 414 -1.32 -8.84 -10.77
C GLU A 414 -2.68 -8.25 -11.14
N THR A 415 -2.79 -7.72 -12.35
CA THR A 415 -4.05 -7.59 -13.08
C THR A 415 -4.05 -8.67 -14.16
N GLN A 416 -4.78 -9.76 -13.95
CA GLN A 416 -4.89 -10.80 -14.98
C GLN A 416 -6.04 -10.46 -15.93
N ASP A 417 -5.66 -9.95 -17.11
CA ASP A 417 -6.53 -9.80 -18.27
C ASP A 417 -7.45 -11.04 -18.43
N PRO A 418 -8.80 -10.87 -18.46
CA PRO A 418 -9.72 -11.93 -18.81
C PRO A 418 -9.37 -12.53 -20.17
N GLU A 419 -9.58 -13.83 -20.34
CA GLU A 419 -9.16 -14.55 -21.54
C GLU A 419 -9.68 -13.89 -22.83
N ALA A 420 -8.75 -13.36 -23.65
CA ALA A 420 -8.98 -12.83 -24.99
C ALA A 420 -10.05 -11.72 -25.10
N GLY A 421 -9.83 -10.58 -24.43
CA GLY A 421 -10.66 -9.36 -24.50
C GLY A 421 -10.89 -8.74 -25.90
N ASN A 422 -10.31 -9.28 -26.98
CA ASN A 422 -10.47 -8.83 -28.37
C ASN A 422 -11.93 -8.84 -28.90
N MET A 423 -12.87 -9.40 -28.14
CA MET A 423 -14.30 -9.52 -28.48
C MET A 423 -15.22 -8.86 -27.43
N ALA A 424 -14.67 -8.18 -26.42
CA ALA A 424 -15.47 -7.45 -25.44
C ALA A 424 -16.12 -6.22 -26.11
N PRO A 425 -17.46 -6.06 -26.07
CA PRO A 425 -18.10 -4.88 -26.64
C PRO A 425 -17.70 -3.62 -25.88
N ALA A 426 -17.36 -2.54 -26.60
CA ALA A 426 -16.87 -1.29 -26.01
C ALA A 426 -17.90 -0.56 -25.12
N ASP A 427 -19.16 -0.94 -25.20
CA ASP A 427 -20.31 -0.43 -24.45
C ASP A 427 -20.76 -1.38 -23.31
N THR A 428 -20.15 -2.56 -23.19
CA THR A 428 -20.52 -3.58 -22.21
C THR A 428 -19.53 -3.61 -21.05
N HIS A 429 -20.03 -3.37 -19.84
CA HIS A 429 -19.19 -3.30 -18.64
C HIS A 429 -18.57 -4.68 -18.32
N PRO A 430 -17.31 -4.78 -17.82
CA PRO A 430 -16.64 -6.08 -17.61
C PRO A 430 -17.34 -7.07 -16.65
N LEU A 431 -18.23 -6.60 -15.77
CA LEU A 431 -19.08 -7.47 -14.95
C LEU A 431 -20.23 -8.12 -15.74
N ASP A 432 -20.67 -7.47 -16.81
CA ASP A 432 -21.76 -7.93 -17.69
C ASP A 432 -21.26 -8.88 -18.80
N LEU A 433 -19.93 -9.06 -18.90
CA LEU A 433 -19.27 -10.10 -19.68
C LEU A 433 -19.46 -11.50 -19.04
N VAL A 434 -20.71 -11.92 -18.91
CA VAL A 434 -21.08 -13.31 -18.63
C VAL A 434 -20.83 -14.11 -19.91
N ALA A 435 -19.68 -14.77 -19.99
CA ALA A 435 -19.35 -15.55 -21.18
C ALA A 435 -20.37 -16.68 -21.39
N ALA A 436 -20.99 -16.71 -22.56
CA ALA A 436 -21.99 -17.71 -22.95
C ALA A 436 -21.46 -19.18 -22.96
N ALA A 437 -20.17 -19.38 -22.68
CA ALA A 437 -19.49 -20.66 -22.63
C ALA A 437 -18.99 -21.08 -21.23
N GLY A 438 -19.06 -20.24 -20.19
CA GLY A 438 -18.66 -20.62 -18.83
C GLY A 438 -18.09 -19.51 -17.94
N ARG A 439 -17.85 -19.86 -16.67
CA ARG A 439 -17.50 -18.96 -15.55
C ARG A 439 -16.39 -17.93 -15.85
N THR A 440 -16.77 -16.67 -16.09
CA THR A 440 -15.86 -15.51 -15.99
C THR A 440 -15.41 -15.35 -14.54
N ASN A 441 -14.10 -15.32 -14.27
CA ASN A 441 -13.59 -15.11 -12.90
C ASN A 441 -13.46 -13.62 -12.58
N LEU A 442 -14.56 -13.03 -12.09
CA LEU A 442 -14.65 -11.60 -11.82
C LEU A 442 -13.62 -11.08 -10.79
N THR A 443 -13.02 -11.93 -9.94
CA THR A 443 -11.96 -11.49 -9.01
C THR A 443 -10.64 -11.19 -9.70
N GLN A 444 -10.45 -11.60 -10.95
CA GLN A 444 -9.24 -11.32 -11.75
C GLN A 444 -9.31 -10.00 -12.52
N THR A 445 -10.50 -9.37 -12.61
CA THR A 445 -10.69 -8.05 -13.24
C THR A 445 -10.15 -6.88 -12.41
N LEU A 446 -9.57 -7.15 -11.24
CA LEU A 446 -9.00 -6.17 -10.31
C LEU A 446 -7.50 -6.45 -10.12
N PRO A 447 -6.69 -5.44 -9.76
CA PRO A 447 -5.39 -5.68 -9.14
C PRO A 447 -5.54 -6.51 -7.86
N TYR A 448 -4.80 -7.61 -7.77
CA TYR A 448 -4.70 -8.44 -6.57
C TYR A 448 -3.24 -8.81 -6.28
N MET A 449 -2.88 -9.00 -5.00
CA MET A 449 -1.56 -9.55 -4.64
C MET A 449 -1.44 -10.97 -5.19
N SER A 450 -0.37 -11.27 -5.93
CA SER A 450 -0.18 -12.61 -6.52
C SER A 450 -0.24 -13.70 -5.45
N ARG A 451 -0.73 -14.89 -5.82
CA ARG A 451 -0.78 -16.04 -4.90
C ARG A 451 0.60 -16.37 -4.30
N LYS A 452 1.68 -16.16 -5.08
CA LYS A 452 3.06 -16.33 -4.62
C LYS A 452 3.44 -15.38 -3.49
N THR A 453 2.86 -14.18 -3.44
CA THR A 453 3.06 -13.24 -2.32
C THR A 453 2.60 -13.86 -1.01
N PHE A 454 1.43 -14.51 -0.98
CA PHE A 454 0.92 -15.18 0.21
C PHE A 454 1.66 -16.49 0.53
N GLU A 455 2.05 -17.26 -0.49
CA GLU A 455 2.80 -18.50 -0.32
C GLU A 455 4.21 -18.26 0.24
N TYR A 456 4.83 -17.12 -0.13
CA TYR A 456 6.18 -16.73 0.27
C TYR A 456 6.18 -15.40 1.06
N GLU A 457 5.17 -15.16 1.89
CA GLU A 457 4.96 -13.88 2.59
C GLU A 457 6.19 -13.44 3.39
N GLN A 458 6.80 -14.34 4.17
CA GLN A 458 8.00 -14.02 4.94
C GLN A 458 9.19 -13.64 4.04
N LEU A 459 9.36 -14.32 2.91
CA LEU A 459 10.43 -14.02 1.95
C LEU A 459 10.17 -12.67 1.25
N TYR A 460 8.92 -12.35 0.93
CA TYR A 460 8.56 -11.03 0.42
C TYR A 460 8.86 -9.92 1.43
N LEU A 461 8.42 -10.09 2.68
CA LEU A 461 8.70 -9.15 3.79
C LEU A 461 10.22 -9.02 4.03
N ASN A 462 10.98 -10.12 3.96
CA ASN A 462 12.43 -10.10 4.08
C ASN A 462 13.08 -9.28 2.93
N ILE A 463 12.64 -9.49 1.68
CA ILE A 463 13.14 -8.73 0.52
C ILE A 463 12.80 -7.24 0.67
N GLN A 464 11.56 -6.91 1.02
CA GLN A 464 11.10 -5.52 1.25
C GLN A 464 11.90 -4.83 2.36
N ASN A 465 12.22 -5.53 3.44
CA ASN A 465 12.96 -4.96 4.56
C ASN A 465 14.46 -4.82 4.26
N ASN A 466 15.07 -5.86 3.67
CA ASN A 466 16.52 -5.88 3.42
C ASN A 466 16.94 -4.98 2.26
N LEU A 467 16.08 -4.76 1.26
CA LEU A 467 16.37 -3.91 0.10
C LEU A 467 15.69 -2.53 0.17
N ARG A 468 15.13 -2.15 1.32
CA ARG A 468 14.37 -0.90 1.47
C ARG A 468 15.16 0.33 1.02
N GLU A 469 16.36 0.52 1.53
CA GLU A 469 17.22 1.66 1.19
C GLU A 469 17.59 1.68 -0.30
N VAL A 470 17.69 0.51 -0.92
CA VAL A 470 17.93 0.36 -2.36
C VAL A 470 16.71 0.82 -3.16
N PHE A 471 15.51 0.43 -2.73
CA PHE A 471 14.26 0.85 -3.37
C PHE A 471 14.01 2.35 -3.19
N GLU A 472 14.23 2.91 -1.99
CA GLU A 472 14.13 4.35 -1.72
C GLU A 472 15.14 5.15 -2.56
N TRP A 473 16.38 4.66 -2.74
CA TRP A 473 17.38 5.29 -3.61
C TRP A 473 17.01 5.20 -5.11
N ILE A 474 16.48 4.06 -5.56
CA ILE A 474 15.97 3.90 -6.93
C ILE A 474 14.80 4.86 -7.16
N GLU A 475 13.85 4.94 -6.24
CA GLU A 475 12.70 5.84 -6.32
C GLU A 475 13.16 7.29 -6.49
N GLN A 476 14.05 7.76 -5.61
CA GLN A 476 14.60 9.13 -5.67
C GLN A 476 15.38 9.39 -6.97
N THR A 477 16.11 8.38 -7.47
CA THR A 477 16.85 8.47 -8.73
C THR A 477 15.91 8.57 -9.93
N VAL A 478 14.89 7.71 -10.02
CA VAL A 478 13.88 7.73 -11.09
C VAL A 478 13.05 9.02 -11.04
N THR A 479 12.65 9.47 -9.84
CA THR A 479 11.96 10.76 -9.64
C THR A 479 12.78 11.94 -10.17
N HIS A 480 14.11 11.93 -9.97
CA HIS A 480 14.96 13.03 -10.40
C HIS A 480 15.21 13.06 -11.92
N TYR A 481 15.55 11.92 -12.53
CA TYR A 481 15.95 11.88 -13.95
C TYR A 481 14.78 11.64 -14.91
N LEU A 482 13.72 10.98 -14.47
CA LEU A 482 12.55 10.63 -15.28
C LEU A 482 11.24 11.15 -14.63
N PRO A 483 11.14 12.43 -14.25
CA PRO A 483 10.00 12.94 -13.46
C PRO A 483 8.64 12.74 -14.15
N ASP A 484 8.59 12.87 -15.49
CA ASP A 484 7.34 12.74 -16.26
C ASP A 484 6.86 11.27 -16.40
N ASP A 485 7.79 10.31 -16.43
CA ASP A 485 7.44 8.88 -16.38
C ASP A 485 7.15 8.44 -14.93
N TYR A 486 7.92 8.93 -13.95
CA TYR A 486 7.65 8.72 -12.51
C TYR A 486 6.26 9.20 -12.11
N THR A 487 5.91 10.45 -12.43
CA THR A 487 4.64 11.07 -11.99
C THR A 487 3.44 10.28 -12.48
N VAL A 488 3.42 9.91 -13.76
CA VAL A 488 2.30 9.13 -14.33
C VAL A 488 2.23 7.71 -13.76
N LEU A 489 3.37 7.11 -13.39
CA LEU A 489 3.39 5.80 -12.73
C LEU A 489 2.93 5.90 -11.27
N ALA A 490 3.38 6.91 -10.52
CA ALA A 490 2.94 7.18 -9.15
C ALA A 490 1.44 7.51 -9.09
N GLU A 491 0.94 8.35 -10.01
CA GLU A 491 -0.49 8.61 -10.18
C GLU A 491 -1.26 7.31 -10.48
N LEU A 492 -0.75 6.44 -11.34
CA LEU A 492 -1.36 5.13 -11.59
C LEU A 492 -1.36 4.25 -10.33
N VAL A 493 -0.26 4.19 -9.58
CA VAL A 493 -0.16 3.44 -8.31
C VAL A 493 -1.19 3.95 -7.29
N ASP A 494 -1.34 5.27 -7.17
CA ASP A 494 -2.23 5.92 -6.21
C ASP A 494 -3.72 5.72 -6.53
N ILE A 495 -4.11 5.58 -7.80
CA ILE A 495 -5.52 5.33 -8.17
C ILE A 495 -5.93 3.85 -8.09
N LEU A 496 -4.99 2.90 -8.12
CA LEU A 496 -5.33 1.47 -8.18
C LEU A 496 -5.94 0.95 -6.86
N PRO A 497 -7.05 0.20 -6.91
CA PRO A 497 -7.73 -0.28 -5.71
C PRO A 497 -6.87 -1.32 -4.98
N ASN A 498 -6.97 -1.32 -3.65
CA ASN A 498 -6.26 -2.22 -2.73
C ASN A 498 -4.72 -2.12 -2.71
N VAL A 499 -4.11 -1.16 -3.40
CA VAL A 499 -2.66 -0.94 -3.32
C VAL A 499 -2.29 -0.33 -1.96
N CYS A 500 -1.66 -1.14 -1.10
CA CYS A 500 -1.23 -0.70 0.23
C CYS A 500 0.19 -0.08 0.21
N GLY A 501 0.46 0.76 -0.79
CA GLY A 501 1.79 1.26 -1.14
C GLY A 501 2.70 0.18 -1.73
N SER A 502 3.31 0.45 -2.87
CA SER A 502 4.33 -0.46 -3.41
C SER A 502 5.66 -0.28 -2.65
N PRO A 503 6.39 -1.35 -2.29
CA PRO A 503 7.74 -1.24 -1.77
C PRO A 503 8.76 -0.76 -2.82
N VAL A 504 8.39 -0.75 -4.10
CA VAL A 504 9.24 -0.44 -5.25
C VAL A 504 8.64 0.72 -6.06
N ASN A 505 8.08 1.71 -5.37
CA ASN A 505 7.45 2.89 -5.99
C ASN A 505 8.40 3.56 -7.01
N PRO A 506 7.94 3.96 -8.21
CA PRO A 506 6.56 4.01 -8.70
C PRO A 506 6.11 2.71 -9.42
N PHE A 507 6.84 1.61 -9.30
CA PHE A 507 6.48 0.32 -9.91
C PHE A 507 5.51 -0.47 -9.03
N LEU A 508 4.63 -1.28 -9.64
CA LEU A 508 3.60 -2.06 -8.93
C LEU A 508 4.01 -3.50 -8.58
N SER A 509 5.08 -3.99 -9.19
CA SER A 509 5.48 -5.40 -9.12
C SER A 509 6.98 -5.55 -8.94
N LEU A 510 7.39 -6.63 -8.27
CA LEU A 510 8.79 -7.00 -8.09
C LEU A 510 9.00 -8.45 -8.54
N VAL A 511 9.88 -8.67 -9.51
CA VAL A 511 10.22 -10.01 -9.99
C VAL A 511 11.68 -10.32 -9.68
N VAL A 512 11.91 -11.33 -8.84
CA VAL A 512 13.26 -11.80 -8.50
C VAL A 512 13.59 -13.05 -9.31
N ASN A 513 14.48 -12.89 -10.29
CA ASN A 513 14.92 -13.97 -11.17
C ASN A 513 16.32 -14.46 -10.77
N ILE A 514 16.42 -15.71 -10.30
CA ILE A 514 17.65 -16.33 -9.79
C ILE A 514 18.31 -17.18 -10.88
N ASN A 515 19.62 -17.01 -11.06
CA ASN A 515 20.42 -17.66 -12.12
C ASN A 515 19.85 -17.43 -13.52
N VAL A 516 19.38 -16.21 -13.77
CA VAL A 516 18.55 -15.87 -14.92
C VAL A 516 19.34 -15.85 -16.23
N CYS A 517 18.72 -16.41 -17.25
CA CYS A 517 19.04 -16.19 -18.66
C CYS A 517 17.69 -16.11 -19.37
N THR A 518 17.17 -14.88 -19.53
CA THR A 518 15.86 -14.65 -20.13
C THR A 518 15.91 -14.92 -21.63
N ILE A 519 14.87 -15.57 -22.12
CA ILE A 519 14.57 -15.63 -23.54
C ILE A 519 14.12 -14.23 -23.97
N GLY A 520 14.44 -13.77 -25.18
CA GLY A 520 13.92 -12.49 -25.67
C GLY A 520 12.38 -12.46 -25.67
N HIS A 521 11.79 -11.41 -25.11
CA HIS A 521 10.35 -11.18 -25.03
C HIS A 521 10.06 -9.67 -25.01
N ARG A 522 8.77 -9.32 -25.02
CA ARG A 522 8.22 -8.02 -24.64
C ARG A 522 7.28 -8.30 -23.47
N ASP A 523 7.25 -7.41 -22.50
CA ASP A 523 6.27 -7.44 -21.42
C ASP A 523 5.08 -6.58 -21.84
N SER A 524 4.28 -7.09 -22.78
CA SER A 524 3.17 -6.37 -23.44
C SER A 524 1.99 -6.02 -22.52
N LYS A 525 2.20 -6.07 -21.20
CA LYS A 525 1.26 -5.70 -20.14
C LYS A 525 1.86 -4.64 -19.21
N ASP A 526 3.15 -4.33 -19.34
CA ASP A 526 3.78 -3.23 -18.63
C ASP A 526 3.25 -1.91 -19.17
N PHE A 527 3.13 -0.92 -18.27
CA PHE A 527 2.74 0.42 -18.64
C PHE A 527 3.95 1.35 -18.50
N ARG A 528 4.36 1.98 -19.61
CA ARG A 528 5.46 2.95 -19.75
C ARG A 528 6.86 2.45 -19.41
N LEU A 529 7.17 2.03 -18.17
CA LEU A 529 8.52 1.66 -17.75
C LEU A 529 8.60 0.30 -17.06
N CYS A 530 9.64 -0.45 -17.43
CA CYS A 530 10.20 -1.55 -16.66
C CYS A 530 11.60 -1.15 -16.17
N LEU A 531 11.99 -1.63 -14.98
CA LEU A 531 13.32 -1.43 -14.39
C LEU A 531 14.01 -2.78 -14.18
N VAL A 532 15.25 -2.89 -14.64
CA VAL A 532 16.09 -4.08 -14.44
C VAL A 532 17.31 -3.71 -13.58
N LEU A 533 17.42 -4.35 -12.41
CA LEU A 533 18.55 -4.28 -11.48
C LEU A 533 19.19 -5.67 -11.36
N PRO A 534 20.33 -5.96 -12.02
CA PRO A 534 21.15 -7.13 -11.74
C PRO A 534 21.80 -7.07 -10.34
N ILE A 535 21.71 -8.17 -9.60
CA ILE A 535 22.29 -8.33 -8.27
C ILE A 535 23.11 -9.63 -8.24
N SER A 536 24.45 -9.53 -8.16
CA SER A 536 25.33 -10.72 -8.20
C SER A 536 26.82 -10.42 -8.01
N ASN A 537 27.61 -11.50 -7.90
CA ASN A 537 29.07 -11.48 -8.07
C ASN A 537 29.50 -12.07 -9.43
N PHE A 538 28.68 -11.91 -10.49
CA PHE A 538 28.98 -12.46 -11.82
C PHE A 538 30.07 -11.67 -12.56
N VAL A 539 30.64 -12.28 -13.60
CA VAL A 539 31.51 -11.61 -14.58
C VAL A 539 30.85 -11.65 -15.95
N GLY A 540 30.69 -10.48 -16.58
CA GLY A 540 30.03 -10.35 -17.89
C GLY A 540 28.50 -10.27 -17.78
N GLY A 541 27.80 -10.71 -18.83
CA GLY A 541 26.36 -10.50 -18.98
C GLY A 541 26.01 -9.13 -19.60
N GLY A 542 24.72 -8.91 -19.85
CA GLY A 542 24.21 -7.63 -20.32
C GLY A 542 22.73 -7.67 -20.68
N LEU A 543 22.06 -6.51 -20.59
CA LEU A 543 20.69 -6.31 -21.05
C LEU A 543 20.71 -6.04 -22.56
N VAL A 544 19.87 -6.76 -23.31
CA VAL A 544 19.85 -6.72 -24.78
C VAL A 544 18.50 -6.21 -25.27
N MET A 545 18.45 -4.94 -25.66
CA MET A 545 17.30 -4.33 -26.33
C MET A 545 17.39 -4.67 -27.83
N ARG A 546 16.80 -5.81 -28.22
CA ARG A 546 17.04 -6.42 -29.54
C ARG A 546 16.65 -5.52 -30.71
N VAL A 547 15.47 -4.90 -30.64
CA VAL A 547 14.88 -4.10 -31.73
C VAL A 547 15.70 -2.83 -31.95
N GLN A 548 16.04 -2.16 -30.86
CA GLN A 548 16.87 -0.95 -30.81
C GLN A 548 18.34 -1.26 -31.14
N GLY A 549 18.81 -2.47 -30.83
CA GLY A 549 20.21 -2.88 -31.07
C GLY A 549 21.18 -2.49 -29.98
N ILE A 550 20.70 -2.19 -28.77
CA ILE A 550 21.54 -1.74 -27.67
C ILE A 550 21.84 -2.92 -26.74
N VAL A 551 23.11 -3.09 -26.38
CA VAL A 551 23.59 -4.06 -25.40
C VAL A 551 24.29 -3.32 -24.26
N VAL A 552 23.74 -3.41 -23.05
CA VAL A 552 24.21 -2.71 -21.85
C VAL A 552 24.96 -3.72 -20.95
N GLU A 553 26.27 -3.56 -20.76
CA GLU A 553 27.09 -4.47 -19.93
C GLU A 553 26.94 -4.19 -18.42
N MET A 554 25.71 -4.29 -17.92
CA MET A 554 25.35 -3.99 -16.53
C MET A 554 26.12 -4.86 -15.52
N ARG A 555 26.47 -4.26 -14.38
CA ARG A 555 27.15 -4.86 -13.23
C ARG A 555 26.23 -4.82 -12.01
N ASN A 556 26.65 -5.43 -10.91
CA ASN A 556 25.96 -5.30 -9.63
C ASN A 556 25.75 -3.82 -9.25
N GLY A 557 24.51 -3.45 -8.93
CA GLY A 557 24.15 -2.09 -8.55
C GLY A 557 23.89 -1.11 -9.71
N ASP A 558 24.25 -1.47 -10.95
CA ASP A 558 23.78 -0.74 -12.13
C ASP A 558 22.30 -1.05 -12.35
N PHE A 559 21.50 -0.09 -12.84
CA PHE A 559 20.14 -0.38 -13.30
C PHE A 559 19.80 0.34 -14.61
N ALA A 560 18.81 -0.19 -15.33
CA ALA A 560 18.26 0.43 -16.52
C ALA A 560 16.73 0.52 -16.46
N CYS A 561 16.17 1.65 -16.92
CA CYS A 561 14.74 1.86 -17.12
C CYS A 561 14.45 2.00 -18.61
N PHE A 562 13.45 1.30 -19.13
CA PHE A 562 13.09 1.30 -20.55
C PHE A 562 11.63 0.91 -20.74
N ARG A 563 11.12 1.11 -21.96
CA ARG A 563 9.77 0.65 -22.37
C ARG A 563 9.85 -0.81 -22.83
N SER A 564 9.10 -1.69 -22.17
CA SER A 564 9.15 -3.15 -22.36
C SER A 564 8.06 -3.70 -23.29
N ASP A 565 7.13 -2.84 -23.74
CA ASP A 565 5.99 -3.14 -24.62
C ASP A 565 6.35 -3.25 -26.11
#